data_AF-A0AAN1WLF6-F1
#
_entry.id   AF-A0AAN1WLF6-F1
#
_cell.length_a   1.000
_cell.length_b   1.000
_cell.length_c   1.000
_cell.angle_alpha   90.00
_cell.angle_beta   90.00
_cell.angle_gamma   90.00
#
_symmetry.space_group_name_H-M   'P 1'
#
loop_
_entity.id
_entity.type
_entity.pdbx_description
1 polymer ?
#
loop_
_entity_poly.entity_id
_entity_poly.type
_entity_poly.pdbx_seq_one_letter_code
_entity_poly.pdbx_strand_id
1 'polypeptide(L)'
;MLKTFIAQCTTIALALQLAACGSGGDAGTTPVDVNSSTSATNSSQSTGSHNPGQACMNSGCHDGTNNAEQFTAAGTIYTSSGVAQANATVRLYVHNTNTLSLTANTDGSGNFYTTQAVEGLSTGNGLVSGVDVEVEGPGGIRTMPGLVTNGSCNACHGVSNGRIVVD
;
A
#
# COMPACT_ATOMS: atom_id res chain seq x y z
N MET A 1 62.39 23.51 8.73
CA MET A 1 62.21 23.41 7.26
C MET A 1 60.73 23.24 6.98
N LEU A 2 60.02 24.34 6.76
CA LEU A 2 58.57 24.37 6.53
C LEU A 2 58.35 24.78 5.07
N LYS A 3 57.85 23.85 4.25
CA LYS A 3 57.60 24.07 2.81
C LYS A 3 56.19 24.63 2.62
N THR A 4 56.14 25.83 2.06
CA THR A 4 54.96 26.50 1.50
C THR A 4 54.34 25.68 0.36
N PHE A 5 53.02 25.51 0.36
CA PHE A 5 52.25 25.24 -0.86
C PHE A 5 51.02 26.14 -0.89
N ILE A 6 51.03 27.06 -1.85
CA ILE A 6 49.92 27.92 -2.27
C ILE A 6 49.11 27.07 -3.27
N ALA A 7 47.84 26.82 -2.99
CA ALA A 7 46.92 26.21 -3.96
C ALA A 7 45.87 27.25 -4.36
N GLN A 8 45.98 27.69 -5.61
CA GLN A 8 45.11 28.66 -6.26
C GLN A 8 43.70 28.07 -6.43
N CYS A 9 42.69 28.83 -6.02
CA CYS A 9 41.28 28.52 -6.20
C CYS A 9 40.86 29.02 -7.59
N THR A 10 40.93 28.16 -8.59
CA THR A 10 40.52 28.47 -9.97
C THR A 10 39.03 28.17 -10.14
N THR A 11 38.22 29.21 -10.31
CA THR A 11 36.82 29.14 -10.72
C THR A 11 36.73 28.70 -12.19
N ILE A 12 35.97 27.64 -12.48
CA ILE A 12 35.55 27.27 -13.83
C ILE A 12 34.02 27.33 -13.89
N ALA A 13 33.51 28.26 -14.68
CA ALA A 13 32.11 28.38 -15.07
C ALA A 13 32.00 28.13 -16.58
N LEU A 14 31.31 27.06 -16.99
CA LEU A 14 30.75 26.77 -18.33
C LEU A 14 30.10 25.36 -18.23
N ALA A 15 28.94 25.02 -18.76
CA ALA A 15 28.15 25.58 -19.84
C ALA A 15 26.67 25.21 -19.66
N LEU A 16 25.80 26.09 -20.16
CA LEU A 16 24.39 25.85 -20.44
C LEU A 16 24.26 24.83 -21.61
N GLN A 17 23.40 23.83 -21.48
CA GLN A 17 22.80 23.18 -22.65
C GLN A 17 21.29 23.02 -22.44
N LEU A 18 20.57 23.76 -23.28
CA LEU A 18 19.14 23.74 -23.48
C LEU A 18 18.85 22.65 -24.53
N ALA A 19 18.17 21.58 -24.14
CA ALA A 19 17.56 20.65 -25.08
C ALA A 19 16.06 20.93 -25.13
N ALA A 20 15.61 21.36 -26.30
CA ALA A 20 14.21 21.61 -26.63
C ALA A 20 13.72 20.54 -27.62
N CYS A 21 12.58 19.92 -27.31
CA CYS A 21 11.51 19.45 -28.20
C CYS A 21 10.45 18.77 -27.29
N GLY A 22 9.14 18.88 -27.44
CA GLY A 22 8.26 19.62 -28.34
C GLY A 22 6.82 19.37 -27.86
N SER A 23 5.97 20.36 -28.12
CA SER A 23 4.50 20.47 -28.08
C SER A 23 3.69 19.16 -28.17
N GLY A 24 2.52 18.97 -27.57
CA GLY A 24 1.57 19.86 -26.87
C GLY A 24 0.23 19.11 -26.69
N GLY A 25 -0.68 19.67 -25.90
CA GLY A 25 -2.05 19.16 -25.77
C GLY A 25 -2.76 19.58 -24.49
N ASP A 26 -3.26 20.82 -24.45
CA ASP A 26 -4.11 21.39 -23.41
C ASP A 26 -5.56 20.89 -23.47
N ALA A 27 -6.15 20.59 -22.31
CA ALA A 27 -7.53 20.89 -21.89
C ALA A 27 -7.74 20.25 -20.50
N GLY A 28 -8.12 20.89 -19.41
CA GLY A 28 -8.58 22.25 -19.12
C GLY A 28 -9.38 22.19 -17.82
N THR A 29 -9.10 23.11 -16.87
CA THR A 29 -9.94 23.54 -15.72
C THR A 29 -10.21 22.50 -14.62
N THR A 30 -10.05 22.70 -13.30
CA THR A 30 -10.12 23.86 -12.38
C THR A 30 -9.29 23.55 -11.11
N PRO A 31 -8.79 24.55 -10.35
CA PRO A 31 -8.09 24.30 -9.09
C PRO A 31 -9.10 23.96 -7.99
N VAL A 32 -8.96 22.78 -7.38
CA VAL A 32 -9.61 22.47 -6.11
C VAL A 32 -8.52 22.44 -5.07
N ASP A 33 -8.41 23.52 -4.30
CA ASP A 33 -7.64 23.54 -3.07
C ASP A 33 -8.26 22.53 -2.10
N VAL A 34 -7.55 21.43 -1.83
CA VAL A 34 -7.86 20.58 -0.67
C VAL A 34 -6.57 20.12 -0.01
N ASN A 35 -6.25 20.86 1.06
CA ASN A 35 -5.55 20.47 2.27
C ASN A 35 -4.88 19.09 2.26
N SER A 36 -3.55 19.10 2.37
CA SER A 36 -2.70 17.93 2.58
C SER A 36 -3.23 17.04 3.71
N SER A 37 -3.75 15.89 3.34
CA SER A 37 -3.77 14.68 4.15
C SER A 37 -3.38 13.58 3.19
N THR A 38 -2.14 13.11 3.31
CA THR A 38 -1.52 12.14 2.41
C THR A 38 -2.13 10.76 2.64
N SER A 39 -3.40 10.58 2.27
CA SER A 39 -4.03 9.26 2.18
C SER A 39 -3.70 8.71 0.80
N ALA A 40 -2.68 7.86 0.74
CA ALA A 40 -2.33 7.12 -0.46
C ALA A 40 -3.55 6.28 -0.88
N THR A 41 -4.28 6.76 -1.88
CA THR A 41 -5.41 6.03 -2.46
C THR A 41 -4.82 5.07 -3.49
N ASN A 42 -4.57 3.82 -3.10
CA ASN A 42 -3.96 2.83 -4.00
C ASN A 42 -5.03 2.03 -4.75
N SER A 43 -4.91 2.04 -6.07
CA SER A 43 -5.86 1.51 -7.04
C SER A 43 -5.82 -0.01 -7.15
N SER A 44 -6.96 -0.66 -6.89
CA SER A 44 -7.29 -2.03 -7.26
C SER A 44 -7.77 -2.16 -8.72
N GLN A 45 -7.08 -1.49 -9.65
CA GLN A 45 -7.51 -1.36 -11.05
C GLN A 45 -6.60 -2.10 -12.05
N SER A 46 -5.97 -3.21 -11.63
CA SER A 46 -5.45 -4.19 -12.58
C SER A 46 -6.55 -5.18 -12.93
N THR A 47 -6.58 -5.68 -14.17
CA THR A 47 -7.52 -6.70 -14.65
C THR A 47 -7.43 -7.98 -13.79
N GLY A 48 -8.25 -8.03 -12.73
CA GLY A 48 -8.51 -9.18 -11.87
C GLY A 48 -7.29 -9.79 -11.19
N SER A 49 -7.10 -9.54 -9.91
CA SER A 49 -6.29 -10.44 -9.09
C SER A 49 -6.88 -11.86 -9.09
N HIS A 50 -6.05 -12.83 -8.73
CA HIS A 50 -6.39 -14.26 -8.82
C HIS A 50 -6.49 -14.89 -7.42
N ASN A 51 -7.02 -16.11 -7.37
CA ASN A 51 -7.04 -16.96 -6.17
C ASN A 51 -7.66 -16.30 -4.92
N PRO A 52 -8.90 -15.79 -4.98
CA PRO A 52 -9.57 -15.24 -3.81
C PRO A 52 -9.62 -16.25 -2.67
N GLY A 53 -9.16 -15.83 -1.50
CA GLY A 53 -9.13 -16.64 -0.29
C GLY A 53 -7.75 -17.22 0.02
N GLN A 54 -6.86 -17.34 -0.97
CA GLN A 54 -5.50 -17.79 -0.75
C GLN A 54 -4.64 -16.67 -0.15
N ALA A 55 -3.65 -17.04 0.67
CA ALA A 55 -2.69 -16.08 1.19
C ALA A 55 -1.76 -15.58 0.06
N CYS A 56 -1.96 -14.34 -0.38
CA CYS A 56 -1.21 -13.74 -1.48
C CYS A 56 0.30 -13.68 -1.21
N MET A 57 0.68 -13.54 0.07
CA MET A 57 2.06 -13.39 0.53
C MET A 57 2.72 -14.74 0.91
N ASN A 58 2.10 -15.88 0.55
CA ASN A 58 2.74 -17.17 0.73
C ASN A 58 3.98 -17.32 -0.16
N SER A 59 4.84 -18.27 0.22
CA SER A 59 6.11 -18.48 -0.47
C SER A 59 5.92 -18.78 -1.96
N GLY A 60 6.62 -18.03 -2.82
CA GLY A 60 6.53 -18.15 -4.27
C GLY A 60 5.35 -17.44 -4.94
N CYS A 61 4.53 -16.72 -4.18
CA CYS A 61 3.52 -15.80 -4.71
C CYS A 61 4.05 -14.36 -4.63
N HIS A 62 3.52 -13.54 -3.72
CA HIS A 62 3.90 -12.13 -3.55
C HIS A 62 4.75 -11.90 -2.29
N ASP A 63 5.70 -12.80 -2.04
CA ASP A 63 6.64 -12.72 -0.91
C ASP A 63 7.92 -11.93 -1.25
N GLY A 64 8.05 -11.46 -2.49
CA GLY A 64 9.25 -10.79 -3.01
C GLY A 64 10.28 -11.74 -3.64
N THR A 65 9.94 -13.01 -3.80
CA THR A 65 10.77 -14.00 -4.52
C THR A 65 10.29 -14.17 -5.97
N ASN A 66 11.07 -14.88 -6.79
CA ASN A 66 10.69 -15.26 -8.16
C ASN A 66 10.29 -14.11 -9.10
N ASN A 67 10.85 -12.91 -8.88
CA ASN A 67 10.52 -11.67 -9.60
C ASN A 67 9.06 -11.20 -9.44
N ALA A 68 8.32 -11.74 -8.46
CA ALA A 68 7.01 -11.23 -8.11
C ALA A 68 7.12 -10.00 -7.20
N GLU A 69 6.20 -9.06 -7.37
CA GLU A 69 6.10 -7.92 -6.47
C GLU A 69 5.84 -8.39 -5.04
N GLN A 70 6.58 -7.83 -4.08
CA GLN A 70 6.37 -8.11 -2.66
C GLN A 70 5.17 -7.29 -2.17
N PHE A 71 4.15 -7.98 -1.67
CA PHE A 71 3.07 -7.30 -0.97
C PHE A 71 3.43 -7.09 0.50
N THR A 72 3.03 -5.95 1.04
CA THR A 72 3.21 -5.59 2.45
C THR A 72 1.92 -5.81 3.24
N ALA A 73 0.76 -5.68 2.58
CA ALA A 73 -0.54 -6.11 3.07
C ALA A 73 -1.40 -6.63 1.91
N ALA A 74 -2.12 -7.73 2.14
CA ALA A 74 -3.03 -8.32 1.17
C ALA A 74 -4.08 -9.21 1.82
N GLY A 75 -5.24 -9.29 1.18
CA GLY A 75 -6.24 -10.29 1.52
C GLY A 75 -7.50 -10.27 0.66
N THR A 76 -8.50 -11.03 1.07
CA THR A 76 -9.78 -11.22 0.37
C THR A 76 -10.95 -10.96 1.30
N ILE A 77 -11.89 -10.14 0.82
CA ILE A 77 -13.14 -9.85 1.52
C ILE A 77 -14.28 -10.60 0.85
N TYR A 78 -15.20 -11.10 1.67
CA TYR A 78 -16.37 -11.86 1.25
C TYR A 78 -17.66 -11.24 1.76
N THR A 79 -18.77 -11.70 1.21
CA THR A 79 -20.06 -11.65 1.87
C THR A 79 -20.20 -12.82 2.86
N SER A 80 -21.16 -12.73 3.78
CA SER A 80 -21.57 -13.77 4.72
C SER A 80 -22.01 -15.05 4.01
N SER A 81 -22.53 -14.93 2.78
CA SER A 81 -22.88 -16.04 1.89
C SER A 81 -21.65 -16.72 1.24
N GLY A 82 -20.46 -16.15 1.41
CA GLY A 82 -19.20 -16.68 0.90
C GLY A 82 -18.82 -16.23 -0.51
N VAL A 83 -19.58 -15.31 -1.11
CA VAL A 83 -19.25 -14.67 -2.41
C VAL A 83 -18.18 -13.60 -2.20
N ALA A 84 -17.21 -13.48 -3.10
CA ALA A 84 -16.19 -12.44 -3.00
C ALA A 84 -16.81 -11.04 -3.12
N GLN A 85 -16.40 -10.12 -2.25
CA GLN A 85 -16.95 -8.78 -2.18
C GLN A 85 -16.04 -7.79 -2.91
N ALA A 86 -16.49 -7.32 -4.07
CA ALA A 86 -15.85 -6.21 -4.78
C ALA A 86 -16.19 -4.85 -4.15
N ASN A 87 -15.30 -3.87 -4.34
CA ASN A 87 -15.47 -2.49 -3.87
C ASN A 87 -15.70 -2.34 -2.36
N ALA A 88 -15.22 -3.29 -1.54
CA ALA A 88 -15.11 -3.08 -0.10
C ALA A 88 -13.89 -2.19 0.18
N THR A 89 -13.98 -1.32 1.18
CA THR A 89 -12.86 -0.49 1.62
C THR A 89 -12.21 -1.09 2.86
N VAL A 90 -10.90 -1.24 2.83
CA VAL A 90 -10.07 -1.74 3.93
C VAL A 90 -9.22 -0.59 4.45
N ARG A 91 -9.24 -0.36 5.76
CA ARG A 91 -8.45 0.67 6.42
C ARG A 91 -7.63 0.07 7.55
N LEU A 92 -6.35 0.42 7.59
CA LEU A 92 -5.45 0.02 8.67
C LEU A 92 -4.99 1.29 9.38
N TYR A 93 -5.17 1.32 10.68
CA TYR A 93 -4.73 2.41 11.55
C TYR A 93 -3.58 1.95 12.41
N VAL A 94 -2.56 2.77 12.58
CA VAL A 94 -1.48 2.47 13.53
C VAL A 94 -2.07 2.38 14.93
N HIS A 95 -1.76 1.29 15.63
CA HIS A 95 -2.42 0.96 16.88
C HIS A 95 -2.28 2.05 17.94
N ASN A 96 -3.39 2.43 18.58
CA ASN A 96 -3.48 3.48 19.61
C ASN A 96 -3.12 4.91 19.17
N THR A 97 -3.03 5.21 17.87
CA THR A 97 -2.69 6.57 17.40
C THR A 97 -3.77 7.23 16.55
N ASN A 98 -4.79 6.48 16.10
CA ASN A 98 -5.76 6.89 15.06
C ASN A 98 -5.13 7.33 13.72
N THR A 99 -3.83 7.08 13.52
CA THR A 99 -3.15 7.41 12.27
C THR A 99 -3.51 6.39 11.20
N LEU A 100 -4.18 6.84 10.14
CA LEU A 100 -4.50 6.00 8.98
C LEU A 100 -3.22 5.67 8.18
N SER A 101 -2.86 4.39 8.13
CA SER A 101 -1.65 3.91 7.46
C SER A 101 -1.92 3.36 6.05
N LEU A 102 -3.07 2.70 5.86
CA LEU A 102 -3.48 2.17 4.56
C LEU A 102 -4.97 2.43 4.34
N THR A 103 -5.32 2.79 3.11
CA THR A 103 -6.66 2.59 2.55
C THR A 103 -6.54 1.84 1.25
N ALA A 104 -7.25 0.72 1.12
CA ALA A 104 -7.28 -0.10 -0.08
C ALA A 104 -8.73 -0.47 -0.40
N ASN A 105 -9.04 -0.64 -1.69
CA ASN A 105 -10.32 -1.18 -2.12
C ASN A 105 -10.14 -2.59 -2.66
N THR A 106 -11.13 -3.45 -2.49
CA THR A 106 -11.11 -4.75 -3.15
C THR A 106 -11.44 -4.62 -4.63
N ASP A 107 -10.79 -5.45 -5.45
CA ASP A 107 -11.08 -5.57 -6.87
C ASP A 107 -12.28 -6.48 -7.15
N GLY A 108 -12.54 -6.79 -8.43
CA GLY A 108 -13.63 -7.67 -8.86
C GLY A 108 -13.54 -9.11 -8.32
N SER A 109 -12.37 -9.57 -7.91
CA SER A 109 -12.16 -10.87 -7.26
C SER A 109 -12.30 -10.78 -5.74
N GLY A 110 -12.60 -9.60 -5.19
CA GLY A 110 -12.69 -9.34 -3.77
C GLY A 110 -11.34 -9.24 -3.06
N ASN A 111 -10.22 -9.18 -3.80
CA ASN A 111 -8.91 -9.05 -3.19
C ASN A 111 -8.48 -7.60 -3.07
N PHE A 112 -7.72 -7.28 -2.03
CA PHE A 112 -6.95 -6.05 -1.90
C PHE A 112 -5.48 -6.41 -1.68
N TYR A 113 -4.58 -5.53 -2.11
CA TYR A 113 -3.15 -5.67 -1.85
C TYR A 113 -2.44 -4.33 -1.98
N THR A 114 -1.25 -4.22 -1.40
CA THR A 114 -0.36 -3.09 -1.63
C THR A 114 1.11 -3.53 -1.53
N THR A 115 1.97 -2.84 -2.28
CA THR A 115 3.44 -2.96 -2.24
C THR A 115 4.07 -1.85 -1.40
N GLN A 116 3.30 -0.84 -0.99
CA GLN A 116 3.79 0.29 -0.22
C GLN A 116 4.00 -0.09 1.24
N ALA A 117 4.99 0.51 1.90
CA ALA A 117 5.17 0.29 3.33
C ALA A 117 3.90 0.70 4.11
N VAL A 118 3.47 -0.16 5.02
CA VAL A 118 2.36 0.10 5.95
C VAL A 118 2.95 0.25 7.35
N GLU A 119 2.88 1.45 7.89
CA GLU A 119 3.31 1.74 9.25
C GLU A 119 2.57 0.84 10.26
N GLY A 120 3.31 0.28 11.22
CA GLY A 120 2.77 -0.65 12.21
C GLY A 120 2.75 -2.12 11.76
N LEU A 121 2.98 -2.44 10.48
CA LEU A 121 3.12 -3.82 10.02
C LEU A 121 4.58 -4.21 9.82
N SER A 122 4.90 -5.48 10.11
CA SER A 122 6.22 -6.04 9.86
C SER A 122 6.31 -6.70 8.48
N THR A 123 7.38 -6.38 7.75
CA THR A 123 7.83 -7.12 6.56
C THR A 123 9.03 -8.04 6.84
N GLY A 124 9.42 -8.20 8.11
CA GLY A 124 10.58 -8.99 8.52
C GLY A 124 10.71 -9.22 10.02
N ASN A 125 11.94 -9.33 10.51
CA ASN A 125 12.23 -9.61 11.92
C ASN A 125 12.44 -8.30 12.70
N GLY A 126 11.36 -7.58 12.95
CA GLY A 126 11.35 -6.35 13.73
C GLY A 126 10.16 -6.28 14.67
N LEU A 127 10.31 -5.58 15.79
CA LEU A 127 9.16 -5.20 16.60
C LEU A 127 8.39 -4.11 15.88
N VAL A 128 7.07 -4.25 15.83
CA VAL A 128 6.17 -3.28 15.21
C VAL A 128 5.04 -2.94 16.17
N SER A 129 4.51 -1.72 16.07
CA SER A 129 3.39 -1.26 16.90
C SER A 129 2.10 -2.03 16.64
N GLY A 130 1.97 -2.64 15.47
CA GLY A 130 0.74 -3.25 14.98
C GLY A 130 -0.26 -2.23 14.44
N VAL A 131 -1.34 -2.76 13.86
CA VAL A 131 -2.44 -1.98 13.30
C VAL A 131 -3.80 -2.48 13.80
N ASP A 132 -4.73 -1.55 13.93
CA ASP A 132 -6.17 -1.81 14.06
C ASP A 132 -6.79 -1.81 12.66
N VAL A 133 -7.65 -2.79 12.37
CA VAL A 133 -8.19 -3.01 11.01
C VAL A 133 -9.68 -2.74 10.97
N GLU A 134 -10.10 -1.99 9.96
CA GLU A 134 -11.50 -1.81 9.58
C GLU A 134 -11.75 -2.29 8.15
N VAL A 135 -12.92 -2.86 7.94
CA VAL A 135 -13.45 -3.20 6.62
C VAL A 135 -14.84 -2.62 6.48
N GLU A 136 -15.14 -2.03 5.34
CA GLU A 136 -16.42 -1.42 5.03
C GLU A 136 -16.97 -2.02 3.74
N GLY A 137 -18.19 -2.52 3.82
CA GLY A 137 -18.95 -3.01 2.67
C GLY A 137 -20.39 -2.50 2.71
N PRO A 138 -21.30 -3.13 1.95
CA PRO A 138 -22.70 -2.71 1.90
C PRO A 138 -23.41 -2.73 3.27
N GLY A 139 -22.97 -3.57 4.20
CA GLY A 139 -23.50 -3.65 5.57
C GLY A 139 -22.94 -2.59 6.54
N GLY A 140 -22.02 -1.73 6.09
CA GLY A 140 -21.33 -0.73 6.91
C GLY A 140 -19.94 -1.17 7.36
N ILE A 141 -19.42 -0.50 8.39
CA ILE A 141 -18.06 -0.70 8.91
C ILE A 141 -18.05 -1.86 9.92
N ARG A 142 -17.05 -2.73 9.80
CA ARG A 142 -16.69 -3.75 10.78
C ARG A 142 -15.24 -3.58 11.19
N THR A 143 -14.99 -3.63 12.49
CA THR A 143 -13.64 -3.53 13.05
C THR A 143 -13.16 -4.92 13.47
N MET A 144 -11.89 -5.23 13.19
CA MET A 144 -11.26 -6.46 13.64
C MET A 144 -10.93 -6.37 15.13
N PRO A 145 -11.34 -7.35 15.95
CA PRO A 145 -10.84 -7.44 17.31
C PRO A 145 -9.40 -7.96 17.33
N GLY A 146 -8.53 -7.24 18.02
CA GLY A 146 -7.13 -7.64 18.22
C GLY A 146 -6.14 -6.95 17.28
N LEU A 147 -4.87 -7.04 17.67
CA LEU A 147 -3.77 -6.36 17.01
C LEU A 147 -3.22 -7.19 15.83
N VAL A 148 -3.04 -6.55 14.68
CA VAL A 148 -2.40 -7.17 13.51
C VAL A 148 -0.98 -6.67 13.35
N THR A 149 -0.01 -7.59 13.22
CA THR A 149 1.42 -7.25 13.09
C THR A 149 2.05 -7.69 11.78
N ASN A 150 1.32 -8.41 10.93
CA ASN A 150 1.73 -8.80 9.58
C ASN A 150 0.56 -8.62 8.61
N GLY A 151 0.84 -8.15 7.39
CA GLY A 151 -0.19 -7.83 6.42
C GLY A 151 -0.77 -9.00 5.61
N SER A 152 -0.37 -10.25 5.89
CA SER A 152 -0.90 -11.45 5.22
C SER A 152 -2.24 -11.87 5.83
N CYS A 153 -3.31 -11.11 5.56
CA CYS A 153 -4.60 -11.28 6.24
C CYS A 153 -5.19 -12.69 6.04
N ASN A 154 -5.05 -13.25 4.83
CA ASN A 154 -5.51 -14.60 4.51
C ASN A 154 -4.64 -15.73 5.08
N ALA A 155 -3.47 -15.43 5.66
CA ALA A 155 -2.73 -16.41 6.45
C ALA A 155 -3.39 -16.69 7.81
N CYS A 156 -4.25 -15.79 8.29
CA CYS A 156 -5.07 -15.99 9.48
C CYS A 156 -6.54 -16.30 9.13
N HIS A 157 -7.11 -15.59 8.17
CA HIS A 157 -8.51 -15.70 7.78
C HIS A 157 -8.71 -16.64 6.59
N GLY A 158 -9.67 -17.55 6.70
CA GLY A 158 -9.93 -18.60 5.70
C GLY A 158 -9.15 -19.89 5.92
N VAL A 159 -8.28 -19.94 6.95
CA VAL A 159 -7.53 -21.12 7.36
C VAL A 159 -7.80 -21.50 8.82
N SER A 160 -7.33 -20.68 9.77
CA SER A 160 -7.48 -20.89 11.22
C SER A 160 -8.63 -20.09 11.81
N ASN A 161 -9.01 -18.99 11.14
CA ASN A 161 -10.17 -18.17 11.45
C ASN A 161 -11.17 -18.17 10.29
N GLY A 162 -12.40 -17.76 10.56
CA GLY A 162 -13.40 -17.52 9.51
C GLY A 162 -12.94 -16.49 8.48
N ARG A 163 -13.57 -16.50 7.30
CA ARG A 163 -13.31 -15.50 6.25
C ARG A 163 -13.62 -14.09 6.74
N ILE A 164 -12.96 -13.10 6.16
CA ILE A 164 -13.27 -11.69 6.40
C ILE A 164 -14.56 -11.38 5.63
N VAL A 165 -15.63 -11.00 6.34
CA VAL A 165 -16.94 -10.70 5.76
C VAL A 165 -17.39 -9.27 6.08
N VAL A 166 -18.30 -8.66 5.30
CA VAL A 166 -18.67 -7.23 5.46
C VAL A 166 -20.18 -6.93 5.46
N ASP A 167 -21.01 -7.95 5.62
CA ASP A 167 -22.48 -7.91 5.63
C ASP A 167 -23.06 -8.85 6.70
#